data_AF-A0A8J4FIR1-F1
#
_entry.id   AF-A0A8J4FIR1-F1
#
_cell.length_a   1.000
_cell.length_b   1.000
_cell.length_c   1.000
_cell.angle_alpha   90.00
_cell.angle_beta   90.00
_cell.angle_gamma   90.00
#
_symmetry.space_group_name_H-M   'P 1'
#
loop_
_entity.id
_entity.type
_entity.pdbx_description
1 polymer ?
#
loop_
_entity_poly.entity_id
_entity_poly.type
_entity_poly.pdbx_seq_one_letter_code
_entity_poly.pdbx_strand_id
1 'polypeptide(L)'
;MSTLGSVNGVPVINGSHQRSTNPHRCECPLLWYGLDCSVPFPKPKEQCAAYAHSFMSCGSNDRSQCLNSCNGRGSCDGGFCNCYPGYYGADCALSLGPDGRPELLAGQGYVPRQHGIKIYVYELPPMTNTWVSISRLDRPLVAALMQRLLSSGVRTADGDSADFFFIPLVMRTKGQAATHLKAVVYYIRQHWPWWDRLQGGHRHLLVVPADLGRRSLPEEHLQMTENVTYLTHWGLHSNHSAGRWVESHRPGRDIVLPPLHNADEPIVFSPLHVLNSRHKERTRGLFFAGRICGDGKAPHEGRCDDTKSSFSGNIRQRVSMHHWNRTGWTVANHVKAYTSALSSHTFCLSPSGGGYGRRSVQALIMGCVPVLLGDGLHQPFEPEVDWSQFAVRVPEEDIPHLHHVLEAINESKIEELQGRLWCAAQHMYYSTTYGEVMGEDGRFDAFEMLMEILRMRRDHPDLDPREYTQMDTSFADFIDCKLAPTGGRVALCSQNRLVKASGEPRLRPCRNEHPGLQMRSIHMFYSWPGGAVCGQNWTIAACPRSWI
;
A
#
# COMPACT_ATOMS: atom_id res chain seq x y z
N MET A 1 7.86 43.55 8.79
CA MET A 1 7.92 44.08 7.41
C MET A 1 9.23 43.61 6.80
N SER A 2 9.19 42.53 6.02
CA SER A 2 10.34 41.96 5.31
C SER A 2 10.18 42.27 3.82
N THR A 3 11.19 42.91 3.23
CA THR A 3 11.21 43.41 1.87
C THR A 3 11.37 42.28 0.85
N LEU A 4 10.46 42.24 -0.13
CA LEU A 4 10.54 41.40 -1.33
C LEU A 4 11.58 42.01 -2.29
N GLY A 5 12.73 41.36 -2.46
CA GLY A 5 13.70 41.69 -3.50
C GLY A 5 13.46 40.88 -4.77
N SER A 6 13.40 41.54 -5.92
CA SER A 6 13.28 40.95 -7.25
C SER A 6 14.61 41.07 -8.01
N VAL A 7 15.09 39.97 -8.58
CA VAL A 7 16.00 40.01 -9.74
C VAL A 7 15.30 39.23 -10.86
N ASN A 8 15.02 39.90 -11.98
CA ASN A 8 14.36 39.36 -13.18
C ASN A 8 12.95 38.78 -13.00
N GLY A 9 12.13 39.32 -12.07
CA GLY A 9 10.68 39.01 -12.03
C GLY A 9 10.31 37.58 -11.60
N VAL A 10 11.25 36.82 -11.03
CA VAL A 10 11.01 35.51 -10.42
C VAL A 10 11.01 35.66 -8.89
N PRO A 11 9.98 35.19 -8.16
CA PRO A 11 10.01 35.18 -6.70
C PRO A 11 11.11 34.22 -6.22
N VAL A 12 12.15 34.75 -5.57
CA VAL A 12 13.14 33.94 -4.87
C VAL A 12 12.57 33.61 -3.49
N ILE A 13 12.37 32.32 -3.20
CA ILE A 13 12.09 31.85 -1.85
C ILE A 13 13.41 31.97 -1.06
N ASN A 14 13.61 33.10 -0.40
CA ASN A 14 14.74 33.30 0.52
C ASN A 14 14.52 32.50 1.80
N GLY A 15 14.94 31.23 1.78
CA GLY A 15 15.21 30.44 2.98
C GLY A 15 16.71 30.42 3.23
N SER A 16 17.17 31.20 4.23
CA SER A 16 18.55 31.21 4.71
C SER A 16 18.87 29.95 5.52
N HIS A 17 18.94 28.80 4.86
CA HIS A 17 19.53 27.60 5.43
C HIS A 17 20.86 27.35 4.72
N GLN A 18 21.95 27.21 5.48
CA GLN A 18 23.19 26.62 4.97
C GLN A 18 22.83 25.29 4.33
N ARG A 19 22.93 25.22 3.00
CA ARG A 19 22.74 23.98 2.23
C ARG A 19 24.03 23.20 2.44
N SER A 20 23.98 22.34 3.44
CA SER A 20 25.11 21.54 3.89
C SER A 20 25.60 20.67 2.73
N THR A 21 26.88 20.79 2.38
CA THR A 21 27.60 19.75 1.66
C THR A 21 27.77 18.57 2.61
N ASN A 22 26.85 17.62 2.57
CA ASN A 22 27.04 16.37 3.26
C ASN A 22 28.14 15.59 2.51
N PRO A 23 29.31 15.30 3.11
CA PRO A 23 30.37 14.55 2.43
C PRO A 23 29.94 13.14 2.01
N HIS A 24 28.79 12.66 2.50
CA HIS A 24 28.20 11.36 2.16
C HIS A 24 27.02 11.44 1.17
N ARG A 25 26.63 12.63 0.68
CA ARG A 25 25.59 12.80 -0.36
C ARG A 25 25.87 14.00 -1.27
N CYS A 26 26.01 13.76 -2.57
CA CYS A 26 26.15 14.79 -3.61
C CYS A 26 24.80 15.22 -4.22
N GLU A 27 23.68 14.88 -3.57
CA GLU A 27 22.34 15.01 -4.14
C GLU A 27 21.67 16.31 -3.69
N CYS A 28 21.25 17.12 -4.66
CA CYS A 28 20.59 18.39 -4.38
C CYS A 28 19.08 18.25 -4.20
N PRO A 29 18.43 19.16 -3.45
CA PRO A 29 16.98 19.27 -3.49
C PRO A 29 16.50 19.56 -4.93
N LEU A 30 15.27 19.17 -5.25
CA LEU A 30 14.73 19.10 -6.61
C LEU A 30 14.91 20.37 -7.46
N LEU A 31 14.95 21.55 -6.83
CA LEU A 31 15.07 22.86 -7.46
C LEU A 31 16.51 23.38 -7.63
N TRP A 32 17.51 22.59 -7.25
CA TRP A 32 18.91 22.98 -7.23
C TRP A 32 19.82 21.92 -7.86
N TYR A 33 20.97 22.37 -8.37
CA TYR A 33 22.03 21.51 -8.88
C TYR A 33 23.41 22.17 -8.68
N GLY A 34 24.47 21.48 -9.11
CA GLY A 34 25.86 21.89 -8.89
C GLY A 34 26.48 21.16 -7.70
N LEU A 35 27.79 21.31 -7.53
CA LEU A 35 28.57 20.59 -6.51
C LEU A 35 28.16 20.92 -5.07
N ASP A 36 27.60 22.10 -4.86
CA ASP A 36 27.18 22.64 -3.56
C ASP A 36 25.68 22.99 -3.49
N CYS A 37 24.91 22.57 -4.50
CA CYS A 37 23.47 22.86 -4.60
C CYS A 37 23.13 24.37 -4.55
N SER A 38 24.03 25.20 -5.06
CA SER A 38 23.86 26.65 -5.15
C SER A 38 23.18 27.11 -6.43
N VAL A 39 23.17 26.27 -7.48
CA VAL A 39 22.68 26.69 -8.80
C VAL A 39 21.19 26.34 -8.93
N PRO A 40 20.29 27.32 -9.13
CA PRO A 40 18.87 27.03 -9.31
C PRO A 40 18.61 26.40 -10.67
N PHE A 41 17.73 25.40 -10.73
CA PHE A 41 17.33 24.82 -12.02
C PHE A 41 16.79 25.91 -12.96
N PRO A 42 17.20 25.96 -14.25
CA PRO A 42 16.83 27.06 -15.16
C PRO A 42 15.32 27.18 -15.39
N LYS A 43 14.61 26.05 -15.30
CA LYS A 43 13.17 25.94 -15.54
C LYS A 43 12.47 25.27 -14.36
N PRO A 44 12.37 25.95 -13.21
CA PRO A 44 11.97 25.30 -11.96
C PRO A 44 10.51 24.82 -12.00
N LYS A 45 9.62 25.50 -12.72
CA LYS A 45 8.22 25.03 -12.90
C LYS A 45 8.13 23.71 -13.68
N GLU A 46 8.89 23.59 -14.76
CA GLU A 46 8.94 22.36 -15.58
C GLU A 46 9.56 21.21 -14.77
N GLN A 47 10.63 21.50 -14.02
CA GLN A 47 11.27 20.55 -13.13
C GLN A 47 10.30 20.00 -12.09
N CYS A 48 9.55 20.85 -11.39
CA CYS A 48 8.55 20.40 -10.42
C CYS A 48 7.44 19.57 -11.07
N ALA A 49 6.95 19.98 -12.24
CA ALA A 49 5.90 19.28 -12.96
C ALA A 49 6.32 17.87 -13.40
N ALA A 50 7.59 17.69 -13.79
CA ALA A 50 8.14 16.37 -14.16
C ALA A 50 8.04 15.33 -13.02
N TYR A 51 8.03 15.81 -11.77
CA TYR A 51 7.88 15.00 -10.57
C TYR A 51 6.50 15.14 -9.91
N ALA A 52 5.49 15.57 -10.67
CA ALA A 52 4.11 15.74 -10.23
C ALA A 52 3.88 16.77 -9.12
N HIS A 53 4.83 17.65 -8.82
CA HIS A 53 4.63 18.76 -7.90
C HIS A 53 3.94 19.95 -8.56
N SER A 54 3.16 20.72 -7.80
CA SER A 54 2.95 22.14 -8.12
C SER A 54 4.21 22.94 -7.77
N PHE A 55 4.39 24.10 -8.39
CA PHE A 55 5.51 24.98 -8.05
C PHE A 55 5.58 25.31 -6.54
N MET A 56 4.42 25.50 -5.89
CA MET A 56 4.34 25.74 -4.44
C MET A 56 4.74 24.52 -3.61
N SER A 57 4.27 23.32 -3.98
CA SER A 57 4.61 22.10 -3.22
C SER A 57 6.06 21.66 -3.38
N CYS A 58 6.72 22.07 -4.46
CA CYS A 58 8.07 21.66 -4.81
C CYS A 58 9.16 22.36 -3.97
N GLY A 59 8.93 23.63 -3.60
CA GLY A 59 9.78 24.40 -2.69
C GLY A 59 9.20 24.51 -1.29
N SER A 60 8.28 23.61 -0.92
CA SER A 60 7.61 23.64 0.38
C SER A 60 8.51 23.05 1.45
N ASN A 61 8.65 23.77 2.57
CA ASN A 61 9.36 23.30 3.77
C ASN A 61 8.44 22.56 4.76
N ASP A 62 7.23 22.24 4.32
CA ASP A 62 6.28 21.44 5.08
C ASP A 62 6.85 20.03 5.29
N ARG A 63 7.32 19.78 6.52
CA ARG A 63 7.91 18.51 6.94
C ARG A 63 6.98 17.32 6.75
N SER A 64 5.66 17.55 6.65
CA SER A 64 4.71 16.48 6.38
C SER A 64 4.80 15.90 4.96
N GLN A 65 5.56 16.53 4.07
CA GLN A 65 5.77 16.04 2.72
C GLN A 65 6.93 15.04 2.62
N CYS A 66 7.81 15.00 3.61
CA CYS A 66 8.99 14.15 3.61
C CYS A 66 8.79 12.88 4.45
N LEU A 67 9.45 11.80 4.02
CA LEU A 67 9.43 10.52 4.73
C LEU A 67 9.87 10.72 6.18
N ASN A 68 9.04 10.25 7.11
CA ASN A 68 9.31 10.26 8.54
C ASN A 68 9.74 11.63 9.09
N SER A 69 9.29 12.73 8.46
CA SER A 69 9.70 14.10 8.81
C SER A 69 11.22 14.30 8.91
N CYS A 70 11.98 13.57 8.08
CA CYS A 70 13.45 13.53 8.07
C CYS A 70 14.08 13.19 9.44
N ASN A 71 13.34 12.52 10.32
CA ASN A 71 13.76 12.11 11.67
C ASN A 71 14.33 13.25 12.55
N GLY A 72 13.95 14.49 12.27
CA GLY A 72 14.52 15.69 12.90
C GLY A 72 15.99 15.95 12.56
N ARG A 73 16.56 15.24 11.58
CA ARG A 73 17.98 15.28 11.16
C ARG A 73 18.19 15.95 9.80
N GLY A 74 17.19 16.66 9.32
CA GLY A 74 17.26 17.35 8.04
C GLY A 74 16.14 18.36 7.86
N SER A 75 16.28 19.15 6.80
CA SER A 75 15.23 20.03 6.29
C SER A 75 14.44 19.30 5.21
N CYS A 76 13.11 19.50 5.19
CA CYS A 76 12.27 18.97 4.13
C CYS A 76 12.20 19.98 2.98
N ASP A 77 12.53 19.54 1.77
CA ASP A 77 12.46 20.33 0.54
C ASP A 77 11.55 19.61 -0.46
N GLY A 78 10.24 19.83 -0.36
CA GLY A 78 9.26 19.29 -1.31
C GLY A 78 9.24 17.76 -1.41
N GLY A 79 9.45 17.04 -0.31
CA GLY A 79 9.50 15.57 -0.26
C GLY A 79 10.91 14.97 -0.20
N PHE A 80 11.93 15.77 -0.48
CA PHE A 80 13.33 15.41 -0.29
C PHE A 80 13.82 15.79 1.11
N CYS A 81 14.43 14.84 1.81
CA CYS A 81 15.11 15.11 3.08
C CYS A 81 16.56 15.56 2.83
N ASN A 82 16.80 16.85 3.03
CA ASN A 82 18.13 17.45 2.99
C ASN A 82 18.79 17.31 4.38
N CYS A 83 19.58 16.24 4.54
CA CYS A 83 20.13 15.85 5.83
C CYS A 83 21.23 16.80 6.32
N TYR A 84 21.26 17.02 7.63
CA TYR A 84 22.36 17.73 8.29
C TYR A 84 23.67 16.93 8.17
N PRO A 85 24.84 17.60 8.26
CA PRO A 85 26.13 16.92 8.17
C PRO A 85 26.23 15.70 9.09
N GLY A 86 26.76 14.59 8.56
CA GLY A 86 26.92 13.32 9.29
C GLY A 86 25.71 12.38 9.23
N TYR A 87 24.56 12.82 8.71
CA TYR A 87 23.37 12.00 8.53
C TYR A 87 23.03 11.81 7.05
N TYR A 88 22.46 10.67 6.67
CA TYR A 88 22.11 10.39 5.29
C TYR A 88 20.93 9.41 5.17
N GLY A 89 20.59 9.09 3.92
CA GLY A 89 19.49 8.21 3.54
C GLY A 89 18.20 8.96 3.23
N ALA A 90 17.23 8.24 2.67
CA ALA A 90 15.96 8.82 2.20
C ALA A 90 15.18 9.63 3.26
N ASP A 91 15.33 9.29 4.54
CA ASP A 91 14.68 9.95 5.68
C ASP A 91 15.67 10.48 6.74
N CYS A 92 16.95 10.62 6.40
CA CYS A 92 18.03 11.03 7.30
C CYS A 92 18.23 10.16 8.55
N ALA A 93 17.76 8.90 8.52
CA ALA A 93 17.90 7.99 9.64
C ALA A 93 19.33 7.46 9.83
N LEU A 94 20.14 7.38 8.77
CA LEU A 94 21.46 6.75 8.81
C LEU A 94 22.55 7.73 9.25
N SER A 95 23.54 7.23 9.96
CA SER A 95 24.84 7.88 10.25
C SER A 95 25.94 6.82 10.22
N LEU A 96 27.21 7.23 10.24
CA LEU A 96 28.33 6.30 10.40
C LEU A 96 28.70 6.21 11.89
N GLY A 97 28.79 4.98 12.40
CA GLY A 97 29.31 4.69 13.72
C GLY A 97 30.83 4.89 13.81
N PRO A 98 31.43 4.77 15.01
CA PRO A 98 32.86 4.94 15.22
C PRO A 98 33.74 3.96 14.42
N ASP A 99 33.18 2.80 14.06
CA ASP A 99 33.82 1.77 13.23
C ASP A 99 33.60 1.98 11.72
N GLY A 100 32.97 3.09 11.34
CA GLY A 100 32.63 3.42 9.96
C GLY A 100 31.43 2.65 9.41
N ARG A 101 30.71 1.86 10.22
CA ARG A 101 29.53 1.13 9.77
C ARG A 101 28.26 1.98 9.86
N PRO A 102 27.28 1.78 8.96
CA PRO A 102 25.98 2.44 9.06
C PRO A 102 25.23 2.09 10.35
N GLU A 103 24.70 3.10 11.02
CA GLU A 103 23.85 2.97 12.20
C GLU A 103 22.50 3.66 11.98
N LEU A 104 21.41 3.01 12.38
CA LEU A 104 20.07 3.60 12.35
C LEU A 104 19.84 4.46 13.59
N LEU A 105 19.56 5.74 13.37
CA LEU A 105 19.09 6.69 14.38
C LEU A 105 19.99 6.75 15.62
N ALA A 106 21.30 6.69 15.40
CA ALA A 106 22.32 6.68 16.44
C ALA A 106 22.11 7.80 17.48
N GLY A 107 22.03 7.46 18.77
CA GLY A 107 21.79 8.44 19.83
C GLY A 107 20.35 8.95 19.98
N GLN A 108 19.37 8.39 19.25
CA GLN A 108 17.93 8.66 19.48
C GLN A 108 17.22 7.56 20.28
N GLY A 109 17.95 6.58 20.81
CA GLY A 109 17.35 5.47 21.56
C GLY A 109 16.49 4.54 20.71
N TYR A 110 16.74 4.46 19.40
CA TYR A 110 16.00 3.57 18.50
C TYR A 110 16.26 2.12 18.83
N VAL A 111 15.17 1.37 19.05
CA VAL A 111 15.21 -0.08 19.24
C VAL A 111 14.67 -0.75 17.97
N PRO A 112 15.48 -1.54 17.25
CA PRO A 112 14.99 -2.36 16.15
C PRO A 112 14.14 -3.51 16.70
N ARG A 113 13.30 -4.10 15.84
CA ARG A 113 12.51 -5.28 16.18
C ARG A 113 13.46 -6.43 16.54
N GLN A 114 13.23 -7.11 17.67
CA GLN A 114 14.13 -8.18 18.14
C GLN A 114 13.90 -9.52 17.43
N HIS A 115 12.67 -9.76 16.98
CA HIS A 115 12.24 -11.01 16.36
C HIS A 115 11.70 -10.80 14.94
N GLY A 116 11.54 -11.90 14.18
CA GLY A 116 11.08 -11.86 12.81
C GLY A 116 12.22 -11.62 11.82
N ILE A 117 11.92 -10.96 10.70
CA ILE A 117 12.86 -10.73 9.60
C ILE A 117 13.52 -9.35 9.65
N LYS A 118 14.71 -9.27 9.05
CA LYS A 118 15.43 -8.02 8.78
C LYS A 118 15.39 -7.68 7.30
N ILE A 119 15.06 -6.44 6.97
CA ILE A 119 15.01 -5.96 5.59
C ILE A 119 16.03 -4.84 5.39
N TYR A 120 16.91 -4.97 4.41
CA TYR A 120 17.72 -3.86 3.93
C TYR A 120 16.93 -3.07 2.89
N VAL A 121 16.88 -1.75 3.02
CA VAL A 121 16.26 -0.86 2.04
C VAL A 121 17.37 -0.18 1.26
N TYR A 122 17.43 -0.39 -0.06
CA TYR A 122 18.45 0.26 -0.88
C TYR A 122 18.32 1.78 -0.88
N GLU A 123 19.43 2.48 -0.66
CA GLU A 123 19.51 3.93 -0.77
C GLU A 123 19.60 4.34 -2.24
N LEU A 124 18.46 4.60 -2.87
CA LEU A 124 18.42 4.99 -4.28
C LEU A 124 18.55 6.51 -4.46
N PRO A 125 19.01 6.96 -5.64
CA PRO A 125 19.01 8.38 -5.98
C PRO A 125 17.60 8.98 -5.87
N PRO A 126 17.44 10.18 -5.29
CA PRO A 126 16.15 10.81 -5.01
C PRO A 126 15.19 10.90 -6.20
N MET A 127 15.73 11.10 -7.40
CA MET A 127 14.97 11.13 -8.65
C MET A 127 14.16 9.86 -8.93
N THR A 128 14.52 8.74 -8.30
CA THR A 128 13.87 7.45 -8.49
C THR A 128 12.73 7.20 -7.48
N ASN A 129 12.69 7.97 -6.38
CA ASN A 129 11.77 7.68 -5.27
C ASN A 129 11.27 8.89 -4.45
N THR A 130 12.14 9.77 -3.96
CA THR A 130 11.78 10.83 -3.00
C THR A 130 11.49 12.19 -3.64
N TRP A 131 11.96 12.43 -4.88
CA TRP A 131 11.62 13.64 -5.62
C TRP A 131 10.20 13.63 -6.19
N VAL A 132 9.60 12.46 -6.40
CA VAL A 132 8.23 12.38 -6.90
C VAL A 132 7.26 12.83 -5.80
N SER A 133 6.26 13.62 -6.20
CA SER A 133 5.18 14.01 -5.30
C SER A 133 4.37 12.77 -4.96
N ILE A 134 4.72 12.14 -3.85
CA ILE A 134 4.11 10.90 -3.40
C ILE A 134 2.61 11.10 -3.12
N SER A 135 2.26 12.32 -2.72
CA SER A 135 0.90 12.76 -2.44
C SER A 135 0.01 12.87 -3.69
N ARG A 136 0.60 12.81 -4.90
CA ARG A 136 -0.08 12.78 -6.20
C ARG A 136 0.08 11.46 -6.94
N LEU A 137 0.56 10.41 -6.26
CA LEU A 137 0.52 9.06 -6.79
C LEU A 137 -0.91 8.53 -6.67
N ASP A 138 -1.48 8.14 -7.79
CA ASP A 138 -2.78 7.45 -7.83
C ASP A 138 -2.67 5.99 -7.38
N ARG A 139 -1.43 5.47 -7.21
CA ARG A 139 -1.08 4.13 -6.73
C ARG A 139 0.07 4.18 -5.71
N PRO A 140 -0.22 4.54 -4.44
CA PRO A 140 0.80 4.86 -3.45
C PRO A 140 1.51 3.67 -2.77
N LEU A 141 1.28 2.42 -3.20
CA LEU A 141 1.68 1.22 -2.45
C LEU A 141 3.18 1.15 -2.15
N VAL A 142 4.03 1.46 -3.14
CA VAL A 142 5.49 1.45 -2.97
C VAL A 142 5.94 2.40 -1.87
N ALA A 143 5.34 3.58 -1.79
CA ALA A 143 5.73 4.59 -0.82
C ALA A 143 5.17 4.30 0.57
N ALA A 144 3.96 3.74 0.66
CA ALA A 144 3.40 3.30 1.94
C ALA A 144 4.24 2.16 2.54
N LEU A 145 4.60 1.16 1.71
CA LEU A 145 5.50 0.08 2.13
C LEU A 145 6.88 0.61 2.51
N MET A 146 7.46 1.51 1.70
CA MET A 146 8.74 2.14 2.03
C MET A 146 8.65 2.81 3.41
N GLN A 147 7.67 3.68 3.64
CA GLN A 147 7.50 4.36 4.92
C GLN A 147 7.38 3.37 6.10
N ARG A 148 6.60 2.29 5.94
CA ARG A 148 6.43 1.26 6.99
C ARG A 148 7.69 0.43 7.21
N LEU A 149 8.42 0.06 6.17
CA LEU A 149 9.74 -0.58 6.31
C LEU A 149 10.70 0.31 7.09
N LEU A 150 10.74 1.60 6.78
CA LEU A 150 11.62 2.55 7.46
C LEU A 150 11.26 2.79 8.93
N SER A 151 9.97 2.70 9.29
CA SER A 151 9.46 3.08 10.62
C SER A 151 9.12 1.92 11.55
N SER A 152 8.98 0.71 11.04
CA SER A 152 8.50 -0.44 11.82
C SER A 152 9.59 -1.12 12.66
N GLY A 153 10.87 -0.82 12.50
CA GLY A 153 11.91 -1.57 13.22
C GLY A 153 12.43 -2.81 12.50
N VAL A 154 11.82 -3.22 11.37
CA VAL A 154 12.32 -4.35 10.54
C VAL A 154 13.54 -3.97 9.70
N ARG A 155 13.77 -2.67 9.48
CA ARG A 155 14.90 -2.18 8.70
C ARG A 155 16.22 -2.48 9.41
N THR A 156 17.18 -3.03 8.67
CA THR A 156 18.59 -3.09 9.09
C THR A 156 19.43 -2.10 8.29
N ALA A 157 20.46 -1.53 8.93
CA ALA A 157 21.49 -0.72 8.30
C ALA A 157 22.62 -1.56 7.70
N ASP A 158 22.75 -2.82 8.15
CA ASP A 158 23.75 -3.76 7.65
C ASP A 158 23.07 -4.78 6.72
N GLY A 159 23.34 -4.67 5.42
CA GLY A 159 22.77 -5.59 4.43
C GLY A 159 23.34 -6.99 4.48
N ASP A 160 24.50 -7.24 5.12
CA ASP A 160 24.99 -8.62 5.33
C ASP A 160 24.13 -9.35 6.38
N SER A 161 23.49 -8.61 7.28
CA SER A 161 22.54 -9.13 8.27
C SER A 161 21.09 -9.24 7.77
N ALA A 162 20.81 -8.79 6.55
CA ALA A 162 19.44 -8.71 6.03
C ALA A 162 18.93 -10.07 5.53
N ASP A 163 17.65 -10.35 5.77
CA ASP A 163 16.92 -11.48 5.23
C ASP A 163 16.36 -11.17 3.84
N PHE A 164 15.91 -9.94 3.61
CA PHE A 164 15.39 -9.47 2.32
C PHE A 164 15.91 -8.08 1.97
N PHE A 165 15.81 -7.72 0.69
CA PHE A 165 16.29 -6.45 0.14
C PHE A 165 15.15 -5.74 -0.59
N PHE A 166 14.71 -4.60 -0.08
CA PHE A 166 13.64 -3.81 -0.71
C PHE A 166 14.22 -2.77 -1.67
N ILE A 167 13.65 -2.72 -2.87
CA ILE A 167 14.00 -1.73 -3.91
C ILE A 167 12.91 -0.65 -3.92
N PRO A 168 13.14 0.53 -3.31
CA PRO A 168 12.13 1.57 -3.18
C PRO A 168 11.93 2.37 -4.47
N LEU A 169 11.80 1.71 -5.62
CA LEU A 169 11.66 2.37 -6.92
C LEU A 169 10.20 2.75 -7.19
N VAL A 170 9.92 4.04 -7.40
CA VAL A 170 8.60 4.51 -7.80
C VAL A 170 8.42 4.41 -9.30
N MET A 171 7.54 3.52 -9.75
CA MET A 171 7.18 3.30 -11.15
C MET A 171 5.72 3.69 -11.38
N ARG A 172 5.46 4.90 -11.91
CA ARG A 172 4.09 5.38 -12.16
C ARG A 172 3.65 5.17 -13.61
N THR A 173 4.49 5.47 -14.59
CA THR A 173 4.15 5.30 -16.02
C THR A 173 4.96 4.18 -16.66
N LYS A 174 4.46 3.62 -17.76
CA LYS A 174 5.22 2.63 -18.56
C LYS A 174 6.60 3.17 -18.97
N GLY A 175 6.71 4.47 -19.29
CA GLY A 175 7.99 5.11 -19.63
C GLY A 175 8.94 5.22 -18.44
N GLN A 176 8.45 5.59 -17.26
CA GLN A 176 9.27 5.63 -16.04
C GLN A 176 9.73 4.23 -15.61
N ALA A 177 8.84 3.23 -15.68
CA ALA A 177 9.18 1.84 -15.40
C ALA A 177 10.23 1.29 -16.39
N ALA A 178 10.15 1.68 -17.66
CA ALA A 178 11.05 1.25 -18.74
C ALA A 178 12.44 1.91 -18.69
N THR A 179 12.59 3.11 -18.13
CA THR A 179 13.91 3.77 -18.05
C THR A 179 14.55 3.64 -16.67
N HIS A 180 13.78 3.72 -15.59
CA HIS A 180 14.34 3.78 -14.24
C HIS A 180 14.75 2.42 -13.69
N LEU A 181 14.04 1.33 -13.99
CA LEU A 181 14.35 0.02 -13.40
C LEU A 181 15.74 -0.47 -13.80
N LYS A 182 16.08 -0.43 -15.08
CA LYS A 182 17.42 -0.77 -15.59
C LYS A 182 18.52 0.07 -14.93
N ALA A 183 18.31 1.39 -14.85
CA ALA A 183 19.28 2.29 -14.23
C ALA A 183 19.44 2.02 -12.72
N VAL A 184 18.35 1.74 -12.01
CA VAL A 184 18.36 1.39 -10.59
C VAL A 184 19.07 0.07 -10.34
N VAL A 185 18.80 -0.98 -11.12
CA VAL A 185 19.50 -2.26 -10.98
C VAL A 185 21.00 -2.08 -11.23
N TYR A 186 21.37 -1.33 -12.27
CA TYR A 186 22.78 -1.01 -12.52
C TYR A 186 23.41 -0.25 -11.34
N TYR A 187 22.73 0.79 -10.84
CA TYR A 187 23.17 1.56 -9.69
C TYR A 187 23.37 0.67 -8.45
N ILE A 188 22.41 -0.21 -8.16
CA ILE A 188 22.49 -1.15 -7.05
C ILE A 188 23.74 -2.04 -7.16
N ARG A 189 23.98 -2.62 -8.35
CA ARG A 189 25.14 -3.50 -8.58
C ARG A 189 26.49 -2.80 -8.43
N GLN A 190 26.55 -1.51 -8.74
CA GLN A 190 27.79 -0.71 -8.61
C GLN A 190 28.11 -0.32 -7.16
N HIS A 191 27.09 -0.20 -6.30
CA HIS A 191 27.26 0.31 -4.93
C HIS A 191 27.18 -0.77 -3.87
N TRP A 192 26.53 -1.90 -4.15
CA TRP A 192 26.35 -2.98 -3.18
C TRP A 192 26.58 -4.37 -3.79
N PRO A 193 27.18 -5.30 -3.03
CA PRO A 193 27.49 -6.64 -3.52
C PRO A 193 26.27 -7.57 -3.53
N TRP A 194 25.20 -7.26 -2.80
CA TRP A 194 24.13 -8.22 -2.50
C TRP A 194 23.28 -8.61 -3.71
N TRP A 195 23.14 -7.72 -4.70
CA TRP A 195 22.44 -8.07 -5.94
C TRP A 195 23.15 -9.25 -6.63
N ASP A 196 24.46 -9.12 -6.89
CA ASP A 196 25.22 -10.12 -7.62
C ASP A 196 25.48 -11.36 -6.78
N ARG A 197 25.79 -11.19 -5.48
CA ARG A 197 25.97 -12.30 -4.54
C ARG A 197 24.73 -13.20 -4.45
N LEU A 198 23.54 -12.62 -4.55
CA LEU A 198 22.27 -13.34 -4.50
C LEU A 198 21.67 -13.58 -5.90
N GLN A 199 22.41 -13.28 -6.98
CA GLN A 199 21.99 -13.46 -8.37
C GLN A 199 20.65 -12.77 -8.73
N GLY A 200 20.43 -11.55 -8.21
CA GLY A 200 19.16 -10.82 -8.34
C GLY A 200 17.99 -11.60 -7.74
N GLY A 201 18.28 -12.41 -6.71
CA GLY A 201 17.47 -13.51 -6.19
C GLY A 201 16.09 -13.17 -5.64
N HIS A 202 15.36 -14.20 -5.23
CA HIS A 202 14.02 -14.10 -4.62
C HIS A 202 13.96 -13.29 -3.33
N ARG A 203 15.13 -12.93 -2.78
CA ARG A 203 15.26 -12.11 -1.58
C ARG A 203 15.15 -10.61 -1.89
N HIS A 204 15.23 -10.23 -3.16
CA HIS A 204 14.97 -8.87 -3.62
C HIS A 204 13.47 -8.67 -3.83
N LEU A 205 12.93 -7.61 -3.24
CA LEU A 205 11.51 -7.26 -3.26
C LEU A 205 11.29 -6.02 -4.12
N LEU A 206 10.41 -6.11 -5.11
CA LEU A 206 10.07 -5.02 -6.02
C LEU A 206 8.56 -4.85 -6.15
N VAL A 207 8.06 -3.64 -5.89
CA VAL A 207 6.63 -3.33 -6.01
C VAL A 207 6.28 -2.98 -7.44
N VAL A 208 5.29 -3.67 -8.01
CA VAL A 208 4.74 -3.37 -9.34
C VAL A 208 3.25 -3.04 -9.21
N PRO A 209 2.90 -1.75 -9.07
CA PRO A 209 1.53 -1.30 -8.79
C PRO A 209 0.66 -1.18 -10.05
N ALA A 210 1.20 -1.53 -11.23
CA ALA A 210 0.48 -1.43 -12.50
C ALA A 210 -0.72 -2.38 -12.54
N ASP A 211 -1.79 -1.98 -13.26
CA ASP A 211 -3.06 -2.72 -13.28
C ASP A 211 -2.93 -4.18 -13.76
N LEU A 212 -1.92 -4.49 -14.60
CA LEU A 212 -1.62 -5.85 -15.09
C LEU A 212 -0.32 -6.41 -14.48
N GLY A 213 0.06 -5.97 -13.28
CA GLY A 213 1.24 -6.47 -12.56
C GLY A 213 2.53 -6.40 -13.37
N ARG A 214 3.41 -7.40 -13.18
CA ARG A 214 4.75 -7.47 -13.81
C ARG A 214 4.68 -7.46 -15.34
N ARG A 215 3.61 -7.96 -15.97
CA ARG A 215 3.46 -7.96 -17.44
C ARG A 215 3.24 -6.56 -18.04
N SER A 216 3.19 -5.53 -17.21
CA SER A 216 3.28 -4.14 -17.66
C SER A 216 4.72 -3.69 -17.96
N LEU A 217 5.73 -4.45 -17.53
CA LEU A 217 7.15 -4.18 -17.77
C LEU A 217 7.60 -4.66 -19.16
N PRO A 218 8.59 -3.99 -19.79
CA PRO A 218 9.24 -4.49 -20.99
C PRO A 218 9.92 -5.86 -20.79
N GLU A 219 10.07 -6.64 -21.85
CA GLU A 219 10.67 -7.98 -21.80
C GLU A 219 12.11 -7.98 -21.24
N GLU A 220 12.94 -7.02 -21.64
CA GLU A 220 14.30 -6.86 -21.11
C GLU A 220 14.30 -6.67 -19.58
N HIS A 221 13.30 -5.98 -19.04
CA HIS A 221 13.18 -5.76 -17.61
C HIS A 221 12.73 -7.02 -16.89
N LEU A 222 11.78 -7.75 -17.47
CA LEU A 222 11.35 -9.05 -16.93
C LEU A 222 12.53 -10.02 -16.83
N GLN A 223 13.37 -10.09 -17.86
CA GLN A 223 14.58 -10.93 -17.86
C GLN A 223 15.58 -10.49 -16.78
N MET A 224 15.81 -9.18 -16.63
CA MET A 224 16.72 -8.63 -15.63
C MET A 224 16.26 -8.88 -14.20
N THR A 225 14.95 -8.88 -13.96
CA THR A 225 14.34 -9.05 -12.65
C THR A 225 13.57 -10.37 -12.54
N GLU A 226 13.99 -11.40 -13.27
CA GLU A 226 13.32 -12.71 -13.28
C GLU A 226 13.41 -13.38 -11.91
N ASN A 227 14.53 -13.26 -11.19
CA ASN A 227 14.66 -13.92 -9.89
C ASN A 227 14.01 -13.15 -8.74
N VAL A 228 13.67 -11.87 -8.92
CA VAL A 228 13.09 -10.97 -7.92
C VAL A 228 11.70 -11.45 -7.51
N THR A 229 11.34 -11.23 -6.23
CA THR A 229 9.97 -11.40 -5.74
C THR A 229 9.17 -10.14 -6.02
N TYR A 230 8.17 -10.22 -6.90
CA TYR A 230 7.28 -9.08 -7.14
C TYR A 230 6.21 -8.98 -6.07
N LEU A 231 6.03 -7.77 -5.57
CA LEU A 231 4.89 -7.37 -4.74
C LEU A 231 3.88 -6.66 -5.65
N THR A 232 2.71 -7.24 -5.86
CA THR A 232 1.73 -6.73 -6.82
C THR A 232 0.31 -6.95 -6.35
N HIS A 233 -0.66 -6.18 -6.85
CA HIS A 233 -2.09 -6.43 -6.55
C HIS A 233 -2.74 -7.35 -7.60
N TRP A 234 -2.07 -7.63 -8.72
CA TRP A 234 -2.62 -8.40 -9.83
C TRP A 234 -2.15 -9.86 -9.77
N GLY A 235 -2.95 -10.72 -9.14
CA GLY A 235 -2.66 -12.14 -8.89
C GLY A 235 -2.98 -13.10 -10.03
N LEU A 236 -3.10 -12.65 -11.28
CA LEU A 236 -3.50 -13.51 -12.39
C LEU A 236 -2.38 -14.49 -12.76
N HIS A 237 -2.58 -15.79 -12.54
CA HIS A 237 -1.59 -16.83 -12.80
C HIS A 237 -2.01 -17.80 -13.93
N SER A 238 -3.04 -17.46 -14.69
CA SER A 238 -3.41 -18.13 -15.94
C SER A 238 -3.87 -17.13 -16.99
N ASN A 239 -3.76 -17.48 -18.27
CA ASN A 239 -4.28 -16.63 -19.34
C ASN A 239 -5.80 -16.53 -19.27
N HIS A 240 -6.33 -15.33 -19.48
CA HIS A 240 -7.76 -15.05 -19.47
C HIS A 240 -8.20 -14.53 -20.84
N SER A 241 -8.79 -15.42 -21.65
CA SER A 241 -9.06 -15.20 -23.08
C SER A 241 -9.98 -14.01 -23.36
N ALA A 242 -11.15 -13.94 -22.70
CA ALA A 242 -12.13 -12.86 -22.91
C ALA A 242 -11.59 -11.48 -22.49
N GLY A 243 -10.68 -11.47 -21.51
CA GLY A 243 -9.99 -10.28 -21.01
C GLY A 243 -8.82 -9.86 -21.88
N ARG A 244 -8.28 -10.79 -22.69
CA ARG A 244 -6.99 -10.66 -23.37
C ARG A 244 -5.86 -10.38 -22.37
N TRP A 245 -5.93 -11.01 -21.20
CA TRP A 245 -4.89 -10.89 -20.17
C TRP A 245 -4.01 -12.12 -20.19
N VAL A 246 -2.71 -11.89 -20.12
CA VAL A 246 -1.71 -12.94 -19.96
C VAL A 246 -1.40 -13.13 -18.49
N GLU A 247 -1.02 -14.34 -18.10
CA GLU A 247 -0.51 -14.63 -16.77
C GLU A 247 0.56 -13.61 -16.35
N SER A 248 0.44 -13.06 -15.14
CA SER A 248 1.32 -12.01 -14.63
C SER A 248 1.73 -12.19 -13.17
N HIS A 249 1.27 -13.26 -12.52
CA HIS A 249 1.65 -13.65 -11.18
C HIS A 249 2.28 -15.03 -11.23
N ARG A 250 3.37 -15.22 -10.48
CA ARG A 250 4.04 -16.51 -10.33
C ARG A 250 3.74 -17.04 -8.92
N PRO A 251 2.80 -18.00 -8.76
CA PRO A 251 2.50 -18.60 -7.47
C PRO A 251 3.75 -19.13 -6.77
N GLY A 252 3.87 -18.92 -5.46
CA GLY A 252 5.04 -19.31 -4.66
C GLY A 252 6.28 -18.41 -4.83
N ARG A 253 6.35 -17.58 -5.88
CA ARG A 253 7.43 -16.59 -6.06
C ARG A 253 6.96 -15.17 -5.74
N ASP A 254 5.94 -14.69 -6.43
CA ASP A 254 5.40 -13.36 -6.23
C ASP A 254 4.44 -13.34 -5.03
N ILE A 255 4.13 -12.15 -4.50
CA ILE A 255 3.17 -11.98 -3.40
C ILE A 255 2.08 -11.01 -3.86
N VAL A 256 0.81 -11.44 -3.73
CA VAL A 256 -0.34 -10.58 -4.01
C VAL A 256 -0.60 -9.73 -2.77
N LEU A 257 -0.51 -8.41 -2.89
CA LEU A 257 -0.79 -7.47 -1.80
C LEU A 257 -2.18 -6.86 -1.93
N PRO A 258 -2.87 -6.59 -0.81
CA PRO A 258 -4.11 -5.86 -0.84
C PRO A 258 -3.85 -4.43 -1.36
N PRO A 259 -4.64 -3.97 -2.33
CA PRO A 259 -4.60 -2.59 -2.76
C PRO A 259 -4.81 -1.61 -1.60
N LEU A 260 -4.12 -0.48 -1.62
CA LEU A 260 -4.41 0.61 -0.70
C LEU A 260 -5.82 1.17 -0.94
N HIS A 261 -6.63 1.22 0.13
CA HIS A 261 -7.94 1.85 0.16
C HIS A 261 -7.82 3.35 0.46
N ASN A 262 -8.79 4.14 0.00
CA ASN A 262 -8.81 5.55 0.35
C ASN A 262 -9.17 5.71 1.83
N ALA A 263 -8.38 6.45 2.60
CA ALA A 263 -8.66 6.76 4.01
C ALA A 263 -10.02 7.47 4.22
N ASP A 264 -10.54 8.12 3.17
CA ASP A 264 -11.84 8.80 3.16
C ASP A 264 -13.01 7.87 2.79
N GLU A 265 -12.77 6.58 2.52
CA GLU A 265 -13.88 5.62 2.42
C GLU A 265 -14.63 5.61 3.76
N PRO A 266 -15.97 5.74 3.77
CA PRO A 266 -16.77 5.78 5.00
C PRO A 266 -16.93 4.37 5.57
N ILE A 267 -15.79 3.76 5.92
CA ILE A 267 -15.63 2.51 6.63
C ILE A 267 -16.31 2.54 8.01
N VAL A 268 -16.64 3.74 8.52
CA VAL A 268 -17.56 3.95 9.66
C VAL A 268 -18.93 3.29 9.48
N PHE A 269 -19.37 3.06 8.24
CA PHE A 269 -20.61 2.33 7.94
C PHE A 269 -20.42 0.81 7.86
N SER A 270 -19.18 0.31 7.95
CA SER A 270 -18.91 -1.13 8.06
C SER A 270 -19.43 -1.64 9.40
N PRO A 271 -20.06 -2.81 9.48
CA PRO A 271 -20.41 -3.44 10.75
C PRO A 271 -19.20 -4.04 11.47
N LEU A 272 -18.03 -4.08 10.82
CA LEU A 272 -16.77 -4.43 11.48
C LEU A 272 -16.20 -3.25 12.29
N HIS A 273 -16.75 -2.05 12.09
CA HIS A 273 -16.29 -0.84 12.73
C HIS A 273 -16.77 -0.73 14.19
N VAL A 274 -15.91 -0.31 15.11
CA VAL A 274 -16.22 -0.27 16.57
C VAL A 274 -17.41 0.58 16.96
N LEU A 275 -17.68 1.66 16.21
CA LEU A 275 -18.86 2.52 16.45
C LEU A 275 -20.15 2.00 15.82
N ASN A 276 -20.07 1.00 14.93
CA ASN A 276 -21.23 0.46 14.27
C ASN A 276 -21.74 -0.78 15.02
N SER A 277 -22.22 -0.56 16.24
CA SER A 277 -22.84 -1.60 17.07
C SER A 277 -24.22 -2.05 16.58
N ARG A 278 -24.76 -1.40 15.53
CA ARG A 278 -26.03 -1.76 14.93
C ARG A 278 -25.78 -2.78 13.82
N HIS A 279 -25.82 -4.06 14.17
CA HIS A 279 -26.01 -5.14 13.20
C HIS A 279 -27.39 -4.98 12.58
N LYS A 280 -27.49 -4.20 11.50
CA LYS A 280 -28.71 -4.17 10.70
C LYS A 280 -28.86 -5.52 10.02
N GLU A 281 -30.08 -6.05 10.00
CA GLU A 281 -30.40 -7.18 9.14
C GLU A 281 -29.96 -6.87 7.71
N ARG A 282 -29.23 -7.81 7.13
CA ARG A 282 -28.71 -7.68 5.78
C ARG A 282 -29.71 -8.22 4.79
N THR A 283 -29.80 -7.56 3.63
CA THR A 283 -30.52 -8.14 2.50
C THR A 283 -29.79 -9.40 2.06
N ARG A 284 -30.51 -10.54 2.11
CA ARG A 284 -30.04 -11.82 1.60
C ARG A 284 -30.08 -11.77 0.07
N GLY A 285 -28.97 -11.33 -0.53
CA GLY A 285 -28.83 -11.12 -1.96
C GLY A 285 -27.44 -10.59 -2.34
N LEU A 286 -27.21 -10.42 -3.64
CA LEU A 286 -25.94 -9.98 -4.21
C LEU A 286 -25.94 -8.48 -4.50
N PHE A 287 -24.85 -7.79 -4.13
CA PHE A 287 -24.60 -6.41 -4.52
C PHE A 287 -23.42 -6.28 -5.49
N PHE A 288 -23.61 -5.48 -6.54
CA PHE A 288 -22.58 -4.95 -7.40
C PHE A 288 -22.96 -3.55 -7.88
N ALA A 289 -22.05 -2.59 -7.71
CA ALA A 289 -22.15 -1.31 -8.38
C ALA A 289 -20.81 -0.89 -8.99
N GLY A 290 -20.84 -0.51 -10.27
CA GLY A 290 -19.68 -0.01 -10.99
C GLY A 290 -19.80 -0.25 -12.49
N ARG A 291 -18.80 0.19 -13.26
CA ARG A 291 -18.81 0.04 -14.73
C ARG A 291 -19.05 -1.41 -15.16
N ILE A 292 -20.21 -1.63 -15.80
CA ILE A 292 -20.62 -2.89 -16.44
C ILE A 292 -20.26 -2.87 -17.92
N CYS A 293 -20.75 -1.89 -18.69
CA CYS A 293 -20.48 -1.80 -20.12
C CYS A 293 -19.14 -1.11 -20.43
N GLY A 294 -18.53 -1.53 -21.54
CA GLY A 294 -17.21 -1.10 -21.97
C GLY A 294 -17.18 0.33 -22.51
N ASP A 295 -18.33 0.96 -22.77
CA ASP A 295 -18.46 2.38 -23.05
C ASP A 295 -18.78 3.24 -21.80
N GLY A 296 -19.08 2.60 -20.66
CA GLY A 296 -19.44 3.26 -19.41
C GLY A 296 -20.94 3.53 -19.23
N LYS A 297 -21.77 3.28 -20.25
CA LYS A 297 -23.23 3.42 -20.16
C LYS A 297 -23.84 2.30 -19.33
N ALA A 298 -25.04 2.54 -18.82
CA ALA A 298 -25.82 1.50 -18.16
C ALA A 298 -26.29 0.47 -19.20
N PRO A 299 -26.29 -0.83 -18.85
CA PRO A 299 -26.87 -1.85 -19.71
C PRO A 299 -28.38 -1.62 -19.90
N HIS A 300 -28.89 -1.91 -21.09
CA HIS A 300 -30.32 -1.93 -21.39
C HIS A 300 -30.85 -3.36 -21.20
N GLU A 301 -31.80 -3.55 -20.28
CA GLU A 301 -32.34 -4.88 -19.91
C GLU A 301 -31.22 -5.92 -19.64
N GLY A 302 -30.18 -5.48 -18.94
CA GLY A 302 -29.02 -6.30 -18.57
C GLY A 302 -27.96 -6.47 -19.65
N ARG A 303 -28.18 -5.99 -20.88
CA ARG A 303 -27.27 -6.14 -22.02
C ARG A 303 -26.50 -4.86 -22.35
N CYS A 304 -25.26 -5.01 -22.81
CA CYS A 304 -24.44 -3.91 -23.30
C CYS A 304 -24.46 -3.90 -24.84
N ASP A 305 -24.57 -2.70 -25.42
CA ASP A 305 -24.54 -2.53 -26.89
C ASP A 305 -23.11 -2.57 -27.46
N ASP A 306 -22.09 -2.34 -26.62
CA ASP A 306 -20.70 -2.26 -27.04
C ASP A 306 -19.96 -3.61 -27.00
N THR A 307 -18.96 -3.76 -27.86
CA THR A 307 -18.10 -4.95 -27.94
C THR A 307 -16.85 -4.86 -27.05
N LYS A 308 -16.67 -3.79 -26.26
CA LYS A 308 -15.49 -3.57 -25.43
C LYS A 308 -15.60 -4.32 -24.11
N SER A 309 -15.85 -5.62 -24.13
CA SER A 309 -16.01 -6.46 -22.93
C SER A 309 -14.69 -6.85 -22.24
N SER A 310 -13.56 -6.71 -22.94
CA SER A 310 -12.27 -7.22 -22.44
C SER A 310 -11.74 -6.52 -21.19
N PHE A 311 -12.19 -5.29 -20.88
CA PHE A 311 -11.75 -4.61 -19.65
C PHE A 311 -12.22 -5.31 -18.37
N SER A 312 -13.26 -6.13 -18.43
CA SER A 312 -13.79 -6.89 -17.29
C SER A 312 -13.83 -8.39 -17.57
N GLY A 313 -13.07 -8.87 -18.55
CA GLY A 313 -13.07 -10.27 -18.92
C GLY A 313 -14.43 -10.80 -19.38
N ASN A 314 -15.35 -9.91 -19.82
CA ASN A 314 -16.77 -10.23 -20.06
C ASN A 314 -17.57 -10.70 -18.80
N ILE A 315 -16.98 -10.71 -17.60
CA ILE A 315 -17.63 -11.21 -16.38
C ILE A 315 -18.82 -10.32 -15.98
N ARG A 316 -18.59 -9.01 -15.89
CA ARG A 316 -19.61 -8.05 -15.43
C ARG A 316 -20.82 -8.00 -16.37
N GLN A 317 -20.57 -8.10 -17.67
CA GLN A 317 -21.59 -8.13 -18.70
C GLN A 317 -22.42 -9.40 -18.59
N ARG A 318 -21.78 -10.56 -18.40
CA ARG A 318 -22.50 -11.84 -18.21
C ARG A 318 -23.33 -11.83 -16.92
N VAL A 319 -22.80 -11.32 -15.81
CA VAL A 319 -23.57 -11.21 -14.56
C VAL A 319 -24.79 -10.32 -14.75
N SER A 320 -24.61 -9.15 -15.38
CA SER A 320 -25.72 -8.25 -15.73
C SER A 320 -26.74 -8.94 -16.63
N MET A 321 -26.30 -9.59 -17.71
CA MET A 321 -27.18 -10.26 -18.67
C MET A 321 -28.08 -11.32 -18.01
N HIS A 322 -27.55 -12.08 -17.06
CA HIS A 322 -28.30 -13.15 -16.39
C HIS A 322 -29.08 -12.71 -15.14
N HIS A 323 -28.63 -11.66 -14.44
CA HIS A 323 -29.13 -11.34 -13.08
C HIS A 323 -29.52 -9.87 -12.83
N TRP A 324 -29.61 -9.01 -13.86
CA TRP A 324 -29.90 -7.58 -13.67
C TRP A 324 -31.21 -7.27 -12.94
N ASN A 325 -32.26 -8.07 -13.13
CA ASN A 325 -33.60 -7.86 -12.55
C ASN A 325 -33.99 -8.93 -11.53
N ARG A 326 -33.01 -9.48 -10.81
CA ARG A 326 -33.27 -10.52 -9.81
C ARG A 326 -33.70 -9.89 -8.49
N THR A 327 -34.79 -10.37 -7.91
CA THR A 327 -35.31 -9.86 -6.63
C THR A 327 -34.27 -9.97 -5.52
N GLY A 328 -34.09 -8.91 -4.75
CA GLY A 328 -33.10 -8.84 -3.66
C GLY A 328 -31.66 -8.62 -4.12
N TRP A 329 -31.39 -8.59 -5.42
CA TRP A 329 -30.06 -8.31 -5.97
C TRP A 329 -29.98 -6.88 -6.47
N THR A 330 -28.80 -6.28 -6.33
CA THR A 330 -28.48 -4.96 -6.89
C THR A 330 -27.32 -5.14 -7.86
N VAL A 331 -27.58 -5.03 -9.16
CA VAL A 331 -26.53 -5.02 -10.20
C VAL A 331 -26.68 -3.75 -11.03
N ALA A 332 -25.83 -2.75 -10.76
CA ALA A 332 -26.00 -1.42 -11.34
C ALA A 332 -24.67 -0.75 -11.74
N ASN A 333 -24.73 0.28 -12.58
CA ASN A 333 -23.55 1.08 -12.90
C ASN A 333 -23.12 2.00 -11.75
N HIS A 334 -24.10 2.54 -11.01
CA HIS A 334 -23.88 3.51 -9.95
C HIS A 334 -25.02 3.43 -8.93
N VAL A 335 -24.70 3.69 -7.67
CA VAL A 335 -25.67 3.86 -6.58
C VAL A 335 -25.30 5.09 -5.76
N LYS A 336 -26.30 5.82 -5.25
CA LYS A 336 -26.04 7.08 -4.50
C LYS A 336 -25.24 6.87 -3.21
N ALA A 337 -25.46 5.75 -2.52
CA ALA A 337 -24.84 5.44 -1.23
C ALA A 337 -24.07 4.10 -1.30
N TYR A 338 -22.99 4.07 -2.12
CA TYR A 338 -22.22 2.85 -2.41
C TYR A 338 -21.77 2.08 -1.18
N THR A 339 -21.17 2.75 -0.20
CA THR A 339 -20.68 2.11 1.02
C THR A 339 -21.80 1.61 1.92
N SER A 340 -22.90 2.35 2.04
CA SER A 340 -24.08 1.86 2.77
C SER A 340 -24.68 0.63 2.09
N ALA A 341 -24.62 0.55 0.75
CA ALA A 341 -25.13 -0.60 0.02
C ALA A 341 -24.20 -1.82 0.18
N LEU A 342 -22.88 -1.62 0.17
CA LEU A 342 -21.92 -2.67 0.51
C LEU A 342 -22.17 -3.25 1.91
N SER A 343 -22.39 -2.41 2.93
CA SER A 343 -22.57 -2.91 4.30
C SER A 343 -23.93 -3.57 4.57
N SER A 344 -24.94 -3.29 3.73
CA SER A 344 -26.31 -3.78 3.92
C SER A 344 -26.63 -5.09 3.19
N HIS A 345 -25.75 -5.60 2.32
CA HIS A 345 -25.97 -6.86 1.61
C HIS A 345 -25.14 -7.98 2.23
N THR A 346 -25.63 -9.21 2.06
CA THR A 346 -24.93 -10.41 2.53
C THR A 346 -23.74 -10.74 1.63
N PHE A 347 -23.95 -10.72 0.30
CA PHE A 347 -22.94 -11.06 -0.70
C PHE A 347 -22.60 -9.86 -1.57
N CYS A 348 -21.31 -9.69 -1.89
CA CYS A 348 -20.84 -8.60 -2.75
C CYS A 348 -19.96 -9.14 -3.86
N LEU A 349 -20.36 -8.86 -5.10
CA LEU A 349 -19.65 -9.32 -6.28
C LEU A 349 -18.27 -8.66 -6.38
N SER A 350 -17.26 -9.51 -6.50
CA SER A 350 -15.87 -9.14 -6.69
C SER A 350 -15.36 -9.76 -7.99
N PRO A 351 -15.81 -9.23 -9.15
CA PRO A 351 -15.41 -9.77 -10.43
C PRO A 351 -14.03 -9.24 -10.82
N SER A 352 -13.28 -10.07 -11.55
CA SER A 352 -12.04 -9.67 -12.19
C SER A 352 -12.27 -8.51 -13.17
N GLY A 353 -11.18 -7.85 -13.54
CA GLY A 353 -11.21 -6.72 -14.46
C GLY A 353 -9.95 -5.89 -14.40
N GLY A 354 -9.61 -5.28 -15.53
CA GLY A 354 -8.57 -4.28 -15.62
C GLY A 354 -8.80 -3.15 -14.60
N GLY A 355 -7.80 -2.90 -13.78
CA GLY A 355 -7.81 -1.92 -12.71
C GLY A 355 -7.03 -2.39 -11.48
N TYR A 356 -7.15 -1.64 -10.40
CA TYR A 356 -6.36 -1.84 -9.17
C TYR A 356 -6.92 -2.87 -8.18
N GLY A 357 -7.79 -3.80 -8.61
CA GLY A 357 -8.21 -4.94 -7.77
C GLY A 357 -8.98 -4.67 -6.46
N ARG A 358 -9.43 -3.44 -6.17
CA ARG A 358 -9.96 -3.06 -4.83
C ARG A 358 -11.23 -3.77 -4.32
N ARG A 359 -12.00 -4.44 -5.18
CA ARG A 359 -13.39 -4.83 -4.87
C ARG A 359 -13.52 -5.90 -3.80
N SER A 360 -12.69 -6.96 -3.87
CA SER A 360 -12.72 -8.05 -2.91
C SER A 360 -12.40 -7.56 -1.50
N VAL A 361 -11.37 -6.72 -1.38
CA VAL A 361 -11.01 -6.12 -0.10
C VAL A 361 -12.07 -5.09 0.37
N GLN A 362 -12.66 -4.29 -0.52
CA GLN A 362 -13.77 -3.38 -0.15
C GLN A 362 -14.99 -4.15 0.38
N ALA A 363 -15.37 -5.25 -0.27
CA ALA A 363 -16.48 -6.10 0.18
C ALA A 363 -16.20 -6.64 1.59
N LEU A 364 -15.02 -7.26 1.77
CA LEU A 364 -14.55 -7.81 3.03
C LEU A 364 -14.58 -6.76 4.17
N ILE A 365 -13.95 -5.60 3.95
CA ILE A 365 -13.86 -4.53 4.94
C ILE A 365 -15.23 -3.96 5.31
N MET A 366 -16.19 -3.95 4.38
CA MET A 366 -17.58 -3.53 4.65
C MET A 366 -18.44 -4.65 5.26
N GLY A 367 -17.82 -5.77 5.62
CA GLY A 367 -18.44 -6.95 6.22
C GLY A 367 -19.31 -7.75 5.24
N CYS A 368 -19.23 -7.49 3.95
CA CYS A 368 -19.99 -8.20 2.92
C CYS A 368 -19.19 -9.40 2.43
N VAL A 369 -19.78 -10.59 2.38
CA VAL A 369 -19.08 -11.81 1.95
C VAL A 369 -18.68 -11.64 0.48
N PRO A 370 -17.37 -11.62 0.15
CA PRO A 370 -16.94 -11.44 -1.23
C PRO A 370 -17.34 -12.65 -2.08
N VAL A 371 -17.95 -12.39 -3.24
CA VAL A 371 -18.20 -13.40 -4.27
C VAL A 371 -17.17 -13.22 -5.38
N LEU A 372 -16.18 -14.11 -5.40
CA LEU A 372 -15.02 -14.03 -6.29
C LEU A 372 -15.37 -14.67 -7.64
N LEU A 373 -15.31 -13.87 -8.71
CA LEU A 373 -15.42 -14.32 -10.10
C LEU A 373 -14.16 -13.89 -10.85
N GLY A 374 -13.35 -14.85 -11.29
CA GLY A 374 -12.07 -14.56 -11.91
C GLY A 374 -11.19 -15.80 -11.85
N ASP A 375 -11.32 -16.65 -12.85
CA ASP A 375 -10.61 -17.93 -12.86
C ASP A 375 -9.09 -17.67 -12.99
N GLY A 376 -8.33 -18.35 -12.15
CA GLY A 376 -6.87 -18.20 -12.05
C GLY A 376 -6.39 -16.83 -11.55
N LEU A 377 -7.23 -16.10 -10.81
CA LEU A 377 -6.87 -14.84 -10.15
C LEU A 377 -6.74 -15.05 -8.63
N HIS A 378 -5.50 -15.09 -8.13
CA HIS A 378 -5.22 -15.04 -6.70
C HIS A 378 -5.69 -13.70 -6.10
N GLN A 379 -6.35 -13.80 -4.96
CA GLN A 379 -6.67 -12.70 -4.06
C GLN A 379 -5.44 -12.33 -3.21
N PRO A 380 -5.48 -11.18 -2.50
CA PRO A 380 -4.40 -10.79 -1.62
C PRO A 380 -3.95 -11.91 -0.66
N PHE A 381 -2.65 -12.16 -0.66
CA PHE A 381 -1.94 -13.18 0.11
C PHE A 381 -2.34 -14.64 -0.17
N GLU A 382 -3.00 -14.95 -1.29
CA GLU A 382 -3.13 -16.35 -1.70
C GLU A 382 -1.82 -16.91 -2.29
N PRO A 383 -1.43 -18.15 -1.94
CA PRO A 383 -2.20 -19.13 -1.17
C PRO A 383 -1.91 -19.17 0.34
N GLU A 384 -1.10 -18.25 0.88
CA GLU A 384 -0.80 -18.14 2.31
C GLU A 384 -2.04 -17.88 3.19
N VAL A 385 -3.06 -17.21 2.64
CA VAL A 385 -4.37 -16.99 3.26
C VAL A 385 -5.44 -17.73 2.45
N ASP A 386 -6.17 -18.64 3.10
CA ASP A 386 -7.29 -19.34 2.47
C ASP A 386 -8.56 -18.46 2.45
N TRP A 387 -8.83 -17.83 1.31
CA TRP A 387 -10.02 -17.00 1.11
C TRP A 387 -11.33 -17.80 1.16
N SER A 388 -11.32 -19.12 0.99
CA SER A 388 -12.54 -19.94 1.07
C SER A 388 -13.16 -19.96 2.48
N GLN A 389 -12.36 -19.58 3.49
CA GLN A 389 -12.81 -19.44 4.86
C GLN A 389 -13.77 -18.25 5.06
N PHE A 390 -13.75 -17.24 4.18
CA PHE A 390 -14.54 -16.01 4.36
C PHE A 390 -15.07 -15.39 3.05
N ALA A 391 -14.92 -16.07 1.93
CA ALA A 391 -15.42 -15.67 0.62
C ALA A 391 -16.00 -16.87 -0.14
N VAL A 392 -16.81 -16.59 -1.16
CA VAL A 392 -17.39 -17.60 -2.05
C VAL A 392 -16.75 -17.46 -3.42
N ARG A 393 -15.95 -18.44 -3.83
CA ARG A 393 -15.41 -18.50 -5.20
C ARG A 393 -16.42 -19.21 -6.10
N VAL A 394 -16.72 -18.60 -7.23
CA VAL A 394 -17.63 -19.15 -8.23
C VAL A 394 -16.89 -19.23 -9.57
N PRO A 395 -16.87 -20.39 -10.25
CA PRO A 395 -16.32 -20.50 -11.59
C PRO A 395 -17.01 -19.54 -12.57
N GLU A 396 -16.28 -19.02 -13.56
CA GLU A 396 -16.89 -18.10 -14.53
C GLU A 396 -17.94 -18.78 -15.41
N GLU A 397 -17.85 -20.09 -15.62
CA GLU A 397 -18.85 -20.86 -16.34
C GLU A 397 -20.21 -20.87 -15.63
N ASP A 398 -20.22 -20.83 -14.30
CA ASP A 398 -21.42 -20.87 -13.45
C ASP A 398 -22.13 -19.51 -13.32
N ILE A 399 -21.62 -18.44 -13.96
CA ILE A 399 -22.27 -17.13 -13.93
C ILE A 399 -23.78 -17.19 -14.25
N PRO A 400 -24.30 -17.95 -15.23
CA PRO A 400 -25.74 -18.07 -15.46
C PRO A 400 -26.52 -18.65 -14.27
N HIS A 401 -25.87 -19.51 -13.48
CA HIS A 401 -26.44 -20.20 -12.32
C HIS A 401 -25.99 -19.60 -10.98
N LEU A 402 -25.33 -18.44 -10.98
CA LEU A 402 -24.78 -17.77 -9.79
C LEU A 402 -25.79 -17.68 -8.63
N HIS A 403 -27.06 -17.47 -8.95
CA HIS A 403 -28.12 -17.40 -7.96
C HIS A 403 -28.35 -18.72 -7.23
N HIS A 404 -28.36 -19.86 -7.93
CA HIS A 404 -28.47 -21.17 -7.29
C HIS A 404 -27.30 -21.43 -6.35
N VAL A 405 -26.08 -21.03 -6.75
CA VAL A 405 -24.89 -21.16 -5.91
C VAL A 405 -25.05 -20.38 -4.61
N LEU A 406 -25.47 -19.11 -4.67
CA LEU A 406 -25.62 -18.26 -3.49
C LEU A 406 -26.83 -18.62 -2.63
N GLU A 407 -27.95 -19.01 -3.24
CA GLU A 407 -29.18 -19.41 -2.54
C GLU A 407 -29.04 -20.76 -1.83
N ALA A 408 -28.17 -21.65 -2.32
CA ALA A 408 -27.84 -22.92 -1.69
C ALA A 408 -27.05 -22.77 -0.38
N ILE A 409 -26.41 -21.61 -0.15
CA ILE A 409 -25.68 -21.33 1.09
C ILE A 409 -26.70 -21.04 2.20
N ASN A 410 -26.71 -21.91 3.21
CA ASN A 410 -27.60 -21.78 4.36
C ASN A 410 -27.11 -20.71 5.35
N GLU A 411 -27.97 -20.32 6.29
CA GLU A 411 -27.69 -19.25 7.25
C GLU A 411 -26.47 -19.57 8.13
N SER A 412 -26.34 -20.80 8.60
CA SER A 412 -25.20 -21.23 9.43
C SER A 412 -23.86 -21.03 8.72
N LYS A 413 -23.77 -21.33 7.42
CA LYS A 413 -22.56 -21.08 6.65
C LYS A 413 -22.33 -19.59 6.41
N ILE A 414 -23.37 -18.80 6.23
CA ILE A 414 -23.27 -17.33 6.12
C ILE A 414 -22.71 -16.74 7.42
N GLU A 415 -23.22 -17.17 8.57
CA GLU A 415 -22.73 -16.76 9.90
C GLU A 415 -21.25 -17.14 10.10
N GLU A 416 -20.85 -18.34 9.67
CA GLU A 416 -19.45 -18.78 9.72
C GLU A 416 -18.54 -17.88 8.87
N LEU A 417 -18.92 -17.62 7.62
CA LEU A 417 -18.16 -16.74 6.71
C LEU A 417 -18.08 -15.33 7.29
N GLN A 418 -19.19 -14.77 7.76
CA GLN A 418 -19.26 -13.42 8.33
C GLN A 418 -18.48 -13.29 9.64
N GLY A 419 -18.48 -14.32 10.48
CA GLY A 419 -17.73 -14.37 11.73
C GLY A 419 -16.22 -14.28 11.53
N ARG A 420 -15.72 -14.73 10.37
CA ARG A 420 -14.29 -14.66 10.02
C ARG A 420 -13.88 -13.33 9.37
N LEU A 421 -14.83 -12.52 8.90
CA LEU A 421 -14.52 -11.26 8.18
C LEU A 421 -13.74 -10.26 9.04
N TRP A 422 -13.97 -10.20 10.36
CA TRP A 422 -13.27 -9.21 11.21
C TRP A 422 -11.76 -9.43 11.25
N CYS A 423 -11.32 -10.68 11.44
CA CYS A 423 -9.89 -11.00 11.44
C CYS A 423 -9.31 -10.91 10.03
N ALA A 424 -10.00 -11.49 9.03
CA ALA A 424 -9.57 -11.41 7.64
C ALA A 424 -9.44 -9.96 7.15
N ALA A 425 -10.33 -9.05 7.54
CA ALA A 425 -10.27 -7.64 7.18
C ALA A 425 -9.04 -6.92 7.75
N GLN A 426 -8.56 -7.30 8.94
CA GLN A 426 -7.31 -6.73 9.49
C GLN A 426 -6.14 -7.06 8.59
N HIS A 427 -5.99 -8.33 8.19
CA HIS A 427 -4.92 -8.76 7.29
C HIS A 427 -4.94 -8.05 5.94
N MET A 428 -6.08 -7.46 5.54
CA MET A 428 -6.22 -6.76 4.25
C MET A 428 -6.21 -5.23 4.38
N TYR A 429 -6.14 -4.69 5.59
CA TYR A 429 -6.15 -3.27 5.87
C TYR A 429 -4.80 -2.82 6.43
N TYR A 430 -4.30 -1.67 5.99
CA TYR A 430 -3.03 -1.11 6.47
C TYR A 430 -3.30 -0.15 7.63
N SER A 431 -3.77 -0.66 8.77
CA SER A 431 -4.10 0.17 9.93
C SER A 431 -2.88 0.87 10.53
N THR A 432 -1.66 0.32 10.36
CA THR A 432 -0.43 1.05 10.73
C THR A 432 -0.07 2.21 9.77
N THR A 433 -0.81 2.35 8.66
CA THR A 433 -0.74 3.48 7.72
C THR A 433 -1.97 4.38 7.78
N TYR A 434 -3.16 3.84 8.09
CA TYR A 434 -4.42 4.59 8.05
C TYR A 434 -5.07 4.85 9.41
N GLY A 435 -4.57 4.19 10.46
CA GLY A 435 -5.15 4.22 11.78
C GLY A 435 -6.15 3.10 12.07
N GLU A 436 -6.61 3.07 13.31
CA GLU A 436 -7.60 2.10 13.82
C GLU A 436 -9.00 2.40 13.27
N VAL A 437 -9.70 1.34 12.88
CA VAL A 437 -11.06 1.41 12.36
C VAL A 437 -11.99 0.34 12.94
N MET A 438 -11.48 -0.87 13.13
CA MET A 438 -12.18 -2.06 13.63
C MET A 438 -11.85 -2.37 15.10
N GLY A 439 -11.05 -1.54 15.77
CA GLY A 439 -10.63 -1.75 17.16
C GLY A 439 -9.19 -2.29 17.29
N GLU A 440 -8.51 -2.42 16.17
CA GLU A 440 -7.20 -3.02 15.98
C GLU A 440 -6.05 -2.09 16.36
N ASP A 441 -4.92 -2.69 16.76
CA ASP A 441 -3.68 -2.02 17.16
C ASP A 441 -2.56 -2.14 16.09
N GLY A 442 -2.93 -2.59 14.89
CA GLY A 442 -2.02 -2.72 13.74
C GLY A 442 -1.21 -4.02 13.69
N ARG A 443 -1.35 -4.91 14.67
CA ARG A 443 -0.52 -6.10 14.81
C ARG A 443 -0.81 -7.21 13.80
N PHE A 444 -2.02 -7.23 13.24
CA PHE A 444 -2.46 -8.18 12.21
C PHE A 444 -2.71 -7.47 10.88
N ASP A 445 -2.15 -6.28 10.69
CA ASP A 445 -2.44 -5.49 9.51
C ASP A 445 -1.77 -6.08 8.24
N ALA A 446 -2.11 -5.55 7.07
CA ALA A 446 -1.56 -6.03 5.80
C ALA A 446 -0.02 -5.91 5.69
N PHE A 447 0.60 -4.97 6.40
CA PHE A 447 2.06 -4.88 6.43
C PHE A 447 2.65 -6.02 7.27
N GLU A 448 2.08 -6.30 8.44
CA GLU A 448 2.53 -7.41 9.28
C GLU A 448 2.29 -8.78 8.64
N MET A 449 1.18 -8.95 7.91
CA MET A 449 0.94 -10.18 7.12
C MET A 449 2.07 -10.41 6.10
N LEU A 450 2.52 -9.37 5.39
CA LEU A 450 3.68 -9.49 4.51
C LEU A 450 4.95 -9.88 5.28
N MET A 451 5.17 -9.33 6.48
CA MET A 451 6.34 -9.69 7.29
C MET A 451 6.31 -11.16 7.71
N GLU A 452 5.15 -11.68 8.11
CA GLU A 452 4.98 -13.09 8.48
C GLU A 452 5.16 -14.04 7.29
N ILE A 453 4.63 -13.70 6.10
CA ILE A 453 4.88 -14.48 4.88
C ILE A 453 6.39 -14.55 4.57
N LEU A 454 7.08 -13.41 4.63
CA LEU A 454 8.51 -13.37 4.38
C LEU A 454 9.31 -14.12 5.46
N ARG A 455 8.87 -14.10 6.72
CA ARG A 455 9.43 -14.93 7.80
C ARG A 455 9.29 -16.41 7.48
N MET A 456 8.09 -16.86 7.10
CA MET A 456 7.85 -18.25 6.70
C MET A 456 8.69 -18.66 5.49
N ARG A 457 8.86 -17.79 4.50
CA ARG A 457 9.74 -18.06 3.34
C ARG A 457 11.21 -18.15 3.71
N ARG A 458 11.67 -17.42 4.72
CA ARG A 458 13.05 -17.52 5.23
C ARG A 458 13.25 -18.82 6.03
N ASP A 459 12.31 -19.12 6.91
CA ASP A 459 12.42 -20.24 7.87
C ASP A 459 12.09 -21.59 7.20
N HIS A 460 11.22 -21.58 6.19
CA HIS A 460 10.71 -22.75 5.47
C HIS A 460 10.67 -22.51 3.93
N PRO A 461 11.82 -22.35 3.27
CA PRO A 461 11.89 -21.92 1.86
C PRO A 461 11.27 -22.89 0.86
N ASP A 462 11.24 -24.19 1.17
CA ASP A 462 10.75 -25.24 0.27
C ASP A 462 9.32 -25.72 0.60
N LEU A 463 8.70 -25.14 1.64
CA LEU A 463 7.37 -25.54 2.10
C LEU A 463 6.28 -24.92 1.22
N ASP A 464 5.27 -25.71 0.84
CA ASP A 464 4.09 -25.17 0.14
C ASP A 464 3.41 -24.13 1.06
N PRO A 465 3.13 -22.91 0.59
CA PRO A 465 2.56 -21.89 1.45
C PRO A 465 1.19 -22.25 2.05
N ARG A 466 0.47 -23.23 1.46
CA ARG A 466 -0.77 -23.80 2.01
C ARG A 466 -0.57 -24.59 3.30
N GLU A 467 0.65 -25.00 3.58
CA GLU A 467 1.01 -25.78 4.77
C GLU A 467 1.53 -24.91 5.92
N TYR A 468 1.67 -23.59 5.72
CA TYR A 468 2.24 -22.68 6.73
C TYR A 468 1.52 -22.72 8.08
N THR A 469 0.18 -22.73 8.07
CA THR A 469 -0.63 -22.80 9.30
C THR A 469 -0.55 -24.15 10.01
N GLN A 470 -0.16 -25.22 9.30
CA GLN A 470 0.04 -26.54 9.89
C GLN A 470 1.45 -26.68 10.46
N MET A 471 2.44 -26.06 9.81
CA MET A 471 3.84 -26.10 10.19
C MET A 471 4.15 -25.20 11.39
N ASP A 472 3.63 -23.98 11.40
CA ASP A 472 4.02 -22.94 12.37
C ASP A 472 2.78 -22.45 13.14
N THR A 473 2.71 -22.80 14.42
CA THR A 473 1.59 -22.43 15.30
C THR A 473 1.49 -20.92 15.51
N SER A 474 2.62 -20.20 15.49
CA SER A 474 2.62 -18.74 15.60
C SER A 474 2.02 -18.10 14.36
N PHE A 475 2.29 -18.65 13.16
CA PHE A 475 1.65 -18.22 11.92
C PHE A 475 0.16 -18.56 11.93
N ALA A 476 -0.24 -19.74 12.41
CA ALA A 476 -1.65 -20.09 12.57
C ALA A 476 -2.39 -19.13 13.52
N ASP A 477 -1.80 -18.84 14.68
CA ASP A 477 -2.35 -17.89 15.64
C ASP A 477 -2.37 -16.46 15.09
N PHE A 478 -1.40 -16.09 14.23
CA PHE A 478 -1.41 -14.80 13.52
C PHE A 478 -2.60 -14.72 12.56
N ILE A 479 -2.78 -15.74 11.71
CA ILE A 479 -3.89 -15.83 10.73
C ILE A 479 -5.25 -15.74 11.42
N ASP A 480 -5.39 -16.38 12.59
CA ASP A 480 -6.64 -16.37 13.37
C ASP A 480 -6.77 -15.17 14.33
N CYS A 481 -5.84 -14.19 14.30
CA CYS A 481 -5.81 -13.03 15.19
C CYS A 481 -5.79 -13.38 16.70
N LYS A 482 -5.14 -14.49 17.07
CA LYS A 482 -5.06 -15.02 18.44
C LYS A 482 -3.82 -14.63 19.20
N LEU A 483 -2.78 -14.12 18.51
CA LEU A 483 -1.56 -13.70 19.20
C LEU A 483 -1.88 -12.62 20.25
N ALA A 484 -1.14 -12.64 21.35
CA ALA A 484 -1.13 -11.54 22.32
C ALA A 484 -0.18 -10.42 21.84
N PRO A 485 -0.39 -9.15 22.26
CA PRO A 485 0.59 -8.11 21.97
C PRO A 485 1.90 -8.42 22.69
N THR A 486 3.03 -8.37 21.98
CA THR A 486 4.35 -8.59 22.59
C THR A 486 4.85 -7.35 23.35
N GLY A 487 4.34 -6.17 22.99
CA GLY A 487 4.49 -4.92 23.73
C GLY A 487 3.19 -4.43 24.37
N GLY A 488 3.16 -3.16 24.75
CA GLY A 488 1.92 -2.49 25.16
C GLY A 488 0.99 -2.27 23.97
N ARG A 489 -0.33 -2.25 24.20
CA ARG A 489 -1.30 -1.88 23.16
C ARG A 489 -1.00 -0.47 22.66
N VAL A 490 -0.76 -0.35 21.35
CA VAL A 490 -0.59 0.96 20.71
C VAL A 490 -1.96 1.46 20.26
N ALA A 491 -2.34 2.63 20.75
CA ALA A 491 -3.51 3.32 20.24
C ALA A 491 -3.16 3.90 18.87
N LEU A 492 -4.01 3.63 17.86
CA LEU A 492 -3.83 4.21 16.53
C LEU A 492 -4.80 5.36 16.32
N CYS A 493 -4.31 6.54 15.93
CA CYS A 493 -5.20 7.61 15.50
C CYS A 493 -5.77 7.32 14.11
N SER A 494 -7.05 7.58 13.89
CA SER A 494 -7.69 7.35 12.58
C SER A 494 -7.44 8.53 11.64
N GLN A 495 -7.00 8.25 10.41
CA GLN A 495 -6.90 9.26 9.35
C GLN A 495 -8.24 9.57 8.68
N ASN A 496 -9.31 8.83 9.00
CA ASN A 496 -10.60 8.98 8.35
C ASN A 496 -11.27 10.32 8.69
N ARG A 497 -11.41 11.19 7.68
CA ARG A 497 -11.97 12.54 7.83
C ARG A 497 -13.46 12.56 8.12
N LEU A 498 -14.18 11.49 7.81
CA LEU A 498 -15.62 11.38 8.01
C LEU A 498 -15.98 10.97 9.44
N VAL A 499 -15.00 10.57 10.26
CA VAL A 499 -15.19 10.44 11.70
C VAL A 499 -15.39 11.84 12.27
N LYS A 500 -16.66 12.26 12.39
CA LYS A 500 -17.01 13.40 13.24
C LYS A 500 -16.48 13.06 14.63
N ALA A 501 -15.76 13.98 15.25
CA ALA A 501 -15.24 13.86 16.62
C ALA A 501 -16.41 13.91 17.62
N SER A 502 -17.34 12.98 17.53
CA SER A 502 -18.55 12.91 18.34
C SER A 502 -18.20 12.33 19.71
N GLY A 503 -17.31 12.98 20.46
CA GLY A 503 -17.02 12.68 21.86
C GLY A 503 -16.59 11.24 22.19
N GLU A 504 -16.41 10.37 21.21
CA GLU A 504 -16.21 8.95 21.45
C GLU A 504 -14.75 8.65 21.79
N PRO A 505 -14.42 8.20 23.01
CA PRO A 505 -13.04 8.05 23.46
C PRO A 505 -12.20 7.05 22.64
N ARG A 506 -12.89 6.15 21.92
CA ARG A 506 -12.28 5.04 21.17
C ARG A 506 -11.83 5.39 19.76
N LEU A 507 -12.24 6.53 19.19
CA LEU A 507 -11.76 6.95 17.87
C LEU A 507 -11.20 8.36 17.94
N ARG A 508 -9.89 8.45 17.82
CA ARG A 508 -9.14 9.71 17.89
C ARG A 508 -8.73 10.11 16.48
N PRO A 509 -9.38 11.12 15.87
CA PRO A 509 -8.90 11.65 14.60
C PRO A 509 -7.46 12.14 14.77
N CYS A 510 -6.53 11.74 13.89
CA CYS A 510 -5.13 12.15 13.98
C CYS A 510 -4.95 13.66 14.08
N ARG A 511 -5.88 14.41 13.50
CA ARG A 511 -5.92 15.87 13.61
C ARG A 511 -5.98 16.44 15.02
N ASN A 512 -6.66 15.75 15.94
CA ASN A 512 -6.85 16.21 17.31
C ASN A 512 -5.60 15.91 18.14
N GLU A 513 -4.89 14.83 17.80
CA GLU A 513 -3.61 14.46 18.43
C GLU A 513 -2.45 15.37 17.97
N HIS A 514 -2.59 16.02 16.81
CA HIS A 514 -1.52 16.80 16.19
C HIS A 514 -1.99 18.17 15.66
N PRO A 515 -2.29 19.15 16.55
CA PRO A 515 -2.87 20.46 16.19
C PRO A 515 -1.98 21.35 15.30
N GLY A 516 -0.70 21.00 15.11
CA GLY A 516 0.24 21.69 14.21
C GLY A 516 0.25 21.15 12.76
N LEU A 517 -0.47 20.06 12.47
CA LEU A 517 -0.54 19.50 11.12
C LEU A 517 -1.62 20.22 10.31
N GLN A 518 -1.25 20.81 9.17
CA GLN A 518 -2.23 21.30 8.21
C GLN A 518 -2.94 20.12 7.51
N MET A 519 -4.02 19.63 8.10
CA MET A 519 -4.80 18.48 7.59
C MET A 519 -5.57 18.77 6.28
N ARG A 520 -5.38 19.95 5.68
CA ARG A 520 -6.16 20.41 4.51
C ARG A 520 -5.92 19.58 3.26
N SER A 521 -4.97 18.65 3.28
CA SER A 521 -4.58 17.90 2.10
C SER A 521 -4.65 16.41 2.34
N ILE A 522 -5.00 15.68 1.27
CA ILE A 522 -5.09 14.22 1.12
C ILE A 522 -3.70 13.57 1.29
N HIS A 523 -2.75 14.24 1.93
CA HIS A 523 -1.32 13.97 1.88
C HIS A 523 -0.78 13.40 3.20
N MET A 524 -1.67 12.98 4.12
CA MET A 524 -1.32 12.37 5.42
C MET A 524 -0.66 10.98 5.31
N PHE A 525 -0.49 10.46 4.09
CA PHE A 525 0.08 9.13 3.86
C PHE A 525 1.56 8.98 4.28
N TYR A 526 2.35 10.06 4.42
CA TYR A 526 3.82 9.93 4.42
C TYR A 526 4.60 10.64 5.51
N SER A 527 3.99 11.63 6.16
CA SER A 527 4.66 12.38 7.23
C SER A 527 4.97 11.49 8.44
N TRP A 528 4.03 10.59 8.74
CA TRP A 528 3.99 9.70 9.89
C TRP A 528 3.35 8.38 9.48
N PRO A 529 3.83 7.21 9.94
CA PRO A 529 3.11 5.95 9.73
C PRO A 529 1.77 6.07 10.43
N GLY A 530 0.70 6.23 9.63
CA GLY A 530 -0.58 6.69 10.14
C GLY A 530 -1.17 5.70 11.13
N GLY A 531 -1.13 6.11 12.39
CA GLY A 531 -1.60 5.33 13.51
C GLY A 531 -0.62 5.36 14.66
N ALA A 532 0.69 5.17 14.44
CA ALA A 532 1.63 5.26 15.57
C ALA A 532 1.66 6.70 16.08
N VAL A 533 1.00 6.94 17.21
CA VAL A 533 0.98 8.23 17.90
C VAL A 533 2.40 8.47 18.43
N CYS A 534 3.34 8.92 17.60
CA CYS A 534 4.62 9.44 18.11
C CYS A 534 4.42 10.81 18.78
N GLY A 535 3.17 11.27 18.92
CA GLY A 535 2.79 12.51 19.59
C GLY A 535 3.44 13.72 18.91
N GLN A 536 4.18 14.51 19.67
CA GLN A 536 4.94 15.66 19.14
C GLN A 536 6.37 15.28 18.70
N ASN A 537 6.79 14.01 18.82
CA ASN A 537 8.16 13.61 18.49
C ASN A 537 8.36 13.40 17.00
N TRP A 538 9.21 14.22 16.40
CA TRP A 538 9.55 14.19 14.96
C TRP A 538 10.52 13.06 14.55
N THR A 539 10.66 12.02 15.36
CA THR A 539 11.55 10.89 15.11
C THR A 539 10.81 9.57 15.28
N ILE A 540 11.07 8.63 14.37
CA ILE A 540 10.49 7.28 14.45
C ILE A 540 11.01 6.46 15.63
N ALA A 541 12.14 6.87 16.22
CA ALA A 541 12.69 6.24 17.42
C ALA A 541 11.76 6.36 18.63
N ALA A 542 10.97 7.44 18.67
CA ALA A 542 10.04 7.71 19.76
C ALA A 542 8.60 7.29 19.46
N CYS A 543 8.34 6.70 18.29
CA CYS A 543 7.01 6.18 17.96
C CYS A 543 6.72 4.92 18.78
N PRO A 544 5.56 4.83 19.46
CA PRO A 544 5.13 3.60 20.09
C PRO A 544 4.92 2.53 19.02
N ARG A 545 5.34 1.29 19.33
CA ARG A 545 5.21 0.11 18.48
C ARG A 545 4.57 -1.00 19.30
N SER A 546 3.63 -1.73 18.71
CA SER A 546 2.92 -2.83 19.39
C SER A 546 3.76 -4.10 19.47
N TRP A 547 4.92 -4.09 18.80
CA TRP A 547 5.93 -5.13 18.81
C TRP A 547 7.23 -4.62 19.43
N ILE A 548 7.88 -5.45 20.24
CA ILE A 548 9.24 -5.29 20.76
C ILE A 548 10.02 -6.54 20.35
#